data_AF-A0AAW0PH08-F1
#
_entry.id   AF-A0AAW0PH08-F1
#
_cell.length_a   1.000
_cell.length_b   1.000
_cell.length_c   1.000
_cell.angle_alpha   90.00
_cell.angle_beta   90.00
_cell.angle_gamma   90.00
#
_symmetry.space_group_name_H-M   'P 1'
#
loop_
_entity.id
_entity.type
_entity.pdbx_description
1 polymer ?
#
loop_
_entity_poly.entity_id
_entity_poly.type
_entity_poly.pdbx_seq_one_letter_code
_entity_poly.pdbx_strand_id
1 'polypeptide(L)'
;MVSLGGEDMSIKVSDKGGGVPFRRIDRLFSYMYSTAPAPQMGEHSRPPLAGFGYGLPISRLYAKYFQGDLQLYSMEGHGTDAVVYLKALSTDSVERLPVYNKTALKNYKVSQEADDWCIPSKEPLDLSNFKRDRLVGRWVSLPADVKWTSMGLI
;
A
#
# COMPACT_ATOMS: atom_id res chain seq x y z
N MET A 1 -0.54 -17.36 -17.85
CA MET A 1 -0.67 -16.74 -19.18
C MET A 1 0.59 -15.94 -19.45
N VAL A 2 1.12 -15.99 -20.67
CA VAL A 2 2.29 -15.20 -21.08
C VAL A 2 1.89 -14.44 -22.34
N SER A 3 2.24 -13.16 -22.42
CA SER A 3 2.03 -12.33 -23.59
C SER A 3 3.28 -11.52 -23.89
N LEU A 4 3.64 -11.43 -25.17
CA LEU A 4 4.75 -10.62 -25.65
C LEU A 4 4.18 -9.48 -26.50
N GLY A 5 4.36 -8.25 -26.05
CA GLY A 5 4.10 -7.04 -26.82
C GLY A 5 5.35 -6.53 -27.53
N GLY A 6 5.23 -5.39 -28.22
CA GLY A 6 6.38 -4.74 -28.86
C GLY A 6 7.39 -4.16 -27.86
N GLU A 7 6.91 -3.70 -26.70
CA GLU A 7 7.74 -3.05 -25.67
C GLU A 7 7.91 -3.93 -24.42
N ASP A 8 6.83 -4.60 -24.02
CA ASP A 8 6.77 -5.32 -22.74
C ASP A 8 6.44 -6.81 -22.94
N MET A 9 7.10 -7.66 -22.16
CA MET A 9 6.73 -9.05 -21.92
C MET A 9 5.97 -9.14 -20.60
N SER A 10 4.79 -9.75 -20.60
CA SER A 10 3.95 -9.90 -19.41
C SER A 10 3.69 -11.36 -19.07
N ILE A 11 3.85 -11.69 -17.79
CA ILE A 11 3.56 -13.02 -17.25
C ILE A 11 2.47 -12.84 -16.19
N LYS A 12 1.30 -13.43 -16.44
CA LYS A 12 0.18 -13.45 -15.49
C LYS A 12 0.01 -14.82 -14.87
N VAL A 13 0.04 -14.86 -13.54
CA VAL A 13 -0.30 -16.02 -12.72
C VAL A 13 -1.62 -15.71 -12.02
N SER A 14 -2.62 -16.57 -12.24
CA SER A 14 -3.96 -16.41 -11.68
C SER A 14 -4.28 -17.56 -10.75
N ASP A 15 -4.82 -17.27 -9.58
CA ASP A 15 -5.32 -18.26 -8.63
C ASP A 15 -6.82 -18.09 -8.34
N LYS A 16 -7.39 -19.08 -7.64
CA LYS A 16 -8.74 -19.04 -7.07
C LYS A 16 -8.70 -19.22 -5.54
N GLY A 17 -7.70 -18.61 -4.89
CA GLY A 17 -7.42 -18.76 -3.46
C GLY A 17 -8.30 -17.91 -2.53
N GLY A 18 -9.41 -17.35 -3.03
CA GLY A 18 -10.31 -16.50 -2.26
C GLY A 18 -9.91 -15.02 -2.19
N GLY A 19 -8.72 -14.66 -2.68
CA GLY A 19 -8.30 -13.27 -2.83
C GLY A 19 -7.98 -12.54 -1.52
N VAL A 20 -7.75 -11.23 -1.63
CA VAL A 20 -7.31 -10.34 -0.56
C VAL A 20 -8.10 -9.03 -0.63
N PRO A 21 -8.60 -8.50 0.50
CA PRO A 21 -9.27 -7.21 0.54
C PRO A 21 -8.36 -6.09 0.02
N PHE A 22 -8.90 -5.17 -0.76
CA PHE A 22 -8.15 -4.07 -1.39
C PHE A 22 -7.26 -3.29 -0.40
N ARG A 23 -7.79 -2.98 0.79
CA ARG A 23 -7.07 -2.27 1.87
C ARG A 23 -5.76 -2.96 2.32
N ARG A 24 -5.60 -4.27 2.07
CA ARG A 24 -4.42 -5.04 2.48
C ARG A 24 -3.41 -5.25 1.37
N ILE A 25 -3.73 -4.90 0.11
CA ILE A 25 -2.87 -5.17 -1.05
C ILE A 25 -1.50 -4.50 -0.91
N ASP A 26 -1.45 -3.22 -0.55
CA ASP A 26 -0.18 -2.52 -0.38
C ASP A 26 0.67 -3.11 0.76
N ARG A 27 0.00 -3.61 1.80
CA ARG A 27 0.66 -4.24 2.95
C ARG A 27 1.33 -5.57 2.58
N LEU A 28 0.88 -6.26 1.52
CA LEU A 28 1.52 -7.49 1.03
C LEU A 28 2.96 -7.28 0.56
N PHE A 29 3.31 -6.06 0.15
CA PHE A 29 4.68 -5.69 -0.24
C PHE A 29 5.52 -5.18 0.93
N SER A 30 4.97 -5.11 2.15
CA SER A 30 5.75 -4.75 3.33
C SER A 30 6.66 -5.91 3.74
N TYR A 31 7.93 -5.62 3.98
CA TYR A 31 8.85 -6.60 4.55
C TYR A 31 8.32 -7.14 5.89
N MET A 32 8.54 -8.44 6.11
CA MET A 32 8.08 -9.17 7.31
C MET A 32 6.56 -9.27 7.47
N TYR A 33 5.75 -8.79 6.51
CA TYR A 33 4.30 -9.01 6.56
C TYR A 33 3.96 -10.42 6.12
N SER A 34 3.30 -11.19 6.98
CA SER A 34 2.82 -12.54 6.71
C SER A 34 1.51 -12.80 7.45
N THR A 35 0.60 -13.53 6.81
CA THR A 35 -0.61 -14.08 7.45
C THR A 35 -0.38 -15.48 8.02
N ALA A 36 0.69 -16.16 7.59
CA ALA A 36 1.11 -17.43 8.15
C ALA A 36 1.87 -17.23 9.48
N PRO A 37 1.79 -18.20 10.41
CA PRO A 37 2.53 -18.15 11.66
C PRO A 37 4.04 -18.07 11.43
N ALA A 38 4.75 -17.47 12.39
CA ALA A 38 6.19 -17.35 12.31
C ALA A 38 6.83 -18.75 12.20
N PRO A 39 7.71 -18.97 11.21
CA PRO A 39 8.27 -20.27 10.94
C PRO A 39 9.23 -20.68 12.06
N GLN A 40 9.04 -21.87 12.63
CA GLN A 40 9.99 -22.44 13.59
C GLN A 40 11.08 -23.18 12.80
N MET A 41 12.33 -22.72 12.90
CA MET A 41 13.48 -23.40 12.30
C MET A 41 13.92 -24.56 13.21
N GLY A 42 13.33 -25.73 13.02
CA GLY A 42 13.85 -26.98 13.58
C GLY A 42 14.80 -27.67 12.59
N GLU A 43 15.89 -28.29 13.08
CA GLU A 43 16.96 -28.92 12.27
C GLU A 43 16.49 -29.99 11.26
N HIS A 44 15.26 -30.51 11.40
CA HIS A 44 14.73 -31.59 10.54
C HIS A 44 13.36 -31.30 9.91
N SER A 45 12.86 -30.06 9.96
CA SER A 45 11.57 -29.70 9.36
C SER A 45 11.71 -29.18 7.94
N ARG A 46 10.75 -29.52 7.06
CA ARG A 46 10.68 -28.94 5.71
C ARG A 46 10.59 -27.41 5.81
N PRO A 47 11.27 -26.66 4.94
CA PRO A 47 11.19 -25.21 4.96
C PRO A 47 9.72 -24.79 4.76
N PRO A 48 9.16 -23.95 5.65
CA PRO A 48 7.78 -23.53 5.55
C PRO A 48 7.57 -22.66 4.30
N LEU A 49 6.47 -22.89 3.59
CA LEU A 49 6.13 -22.18 2.34
C LEU A 49 5.89 -20.67 2.55
N ALA A 50 5.46 -20.29 3.75
CA ALA A 50 5.13 -18.92 4.13
C ALA A 50 5.54 -18.67 5.58
N GLY A 51 5.60 -17.41 6.00
CA GLY A 51 5.91 -17.02 7.38
C GLY A 51 6.97 -15.94 7.50
N PHE A 52 7.90 -15.84 6.54
CA PHE A 52 8.96 -14.82 6.61
C PHE A 52 8.55 -13.46 6.02
N GLY A 53 7.61 -13.41 5.08
CA GLY A 53 7.11 -12.16 4.50
C GLY A 53 8.09 -11.42 3.57
N TYR A 54 9.03 -12.13 2.95
CA TYR A 54 10.00 -11.53 1.99
C TYR A 54 9.71 -11.82 0.52
N GLY A 55 8.90 -12.84 0.20
CA GLY A 55 8.72 -13.31 -1.18
C GLY A 55 8.25 -12.20 -2.13
N LEU A 56 7.08 -11.61 -1.86
CA LEU A 56 6.51 -10.55 -2.70
C LEU A 56 7.39 -9.31 -2.85
N PRO A 57 7.91 -8.68 -1.77
CA PRO A 57 8.78 -7.50 -1.93
C PRO A 57 10.05 -7.81 -2.70
N ILE A 58 10.69 -8.97 -2.47
CA ILE A 58 11.91 -9.35 -3.18
C ILE A 58 11.62 -9.66 -4.65
N SER A 59 10.55 -10.40 -4.96
CA SER A 59 10.15 -10.67 -6.34
C SER A 59 9.88 -9.38 -7.13
N ARG A 60 9.28 -8.37 -6.47
CA ARG A 60 9.08 -7.05 -7.09
C ARG A 60 10.39 -6.30 -7.33
N LEU A 61 11.39 -6.43 -6.44
CA LEU A 61 12.72 -5.89 -6.69
C LEU A 61 13.38 -6.51 -7.91
N TYR A 62 13.31 -7.84 -8.06
CA TYR A 62 13.85 -8.52 -9.24
C TYR A 62 13.20 -8.03 -10.54
N ALA A 63 11.89 -7.87 -10.57
CA ALA A 63 11.19 -7.33 -11.74
C ALA A 63 11.62 -5.88 -12.02
N LYS A 64 11.68 -5.02 -11.00
CA LYS A 64 12.06 -3.60 -11.14
C LYS A 64 13.52 -3.38 -11.51
N TYR A 65 14.39 -4.35 -11.25
CA TYR A 65 15.83 -4.22 -11.50
C TYR A 65 16.12 -3.91 -12.97
N PHE A 66 15.39 -4.52 -13.90
CA PHE A 66 15.49 -4.25 -15.35
C PHE A 66 14.28 -3.48 -15.88
N GLN A 67 13.85 -2.43 -15.18
CA GLN A 67 12.74 -1.53 -15.55
C GLN A 67 11.35 -2.20 -15.70
N GLY A 68 11.19 -3.41 -15.17
CA GLY A 68 9.90 -4.09 -15.06
C GLY A 68 9.10 -3.66 -13.82
N ASP A 69 8.04 -4.41 -13.52
CA ASP A 69 7.31 -4.31 -12.25
C ASP A 69 6.58 -5.62 -11.94
N LEU A 70 6.19 -5.79 -10.68
CA LEU A 70 5.28 -6.85 -10.24
C LEU A 70 4.07 -6.19 -9.57
N GLN A 71 2.89 -6.49 -10.08
CA GLN A 71 1.63 -5.97 -9.60
C GLN A 71 0.67 -7.10 -9.22
N LEU A 72 -0.13 -6.86 -8.18
CA LEU A 72 -1.13 -7.80 -7.69
C LEU A 72 -2.51 -7.18 -7.83
N TYR A 73 -3.42 -7.93 -8.44
CA TYR A 73 -4.83 -7.60 -8.57
C TYR A 73 -5.64 -8.70 -7.92
N SER A 74 -6.34 -8.38 -6.84
CA SER A 74 -7.12 -9.38 -6.11
C SER A 74 -8.59 -9.03 -6.08
N MET A 75 -9.41 -10.06 -6.19
CA MET A 75 -10.86 -9.99 -6.00
C MET A 75 -11.22 -10.83 -4.78
N GLU A 76 -11.59 -10.16 -3.69
CA GLU A 76 -12.02 -10.81 -2.46
C GLU A 76 -13.23 -11.73 -2.71
N GLY A 77 -13.13 -12.96 -2.23
CA GLY A 77 -14.10 -14.04 -2.48
C GLY A 77 -13.86 -14.84 -3.75
N HIS A 78 -12.91 -14.45 -4.62
CA HIS A 78 -12.63 -15.16 -5.87
C HIS A 78 -11.17 -15.63 -5.95
N GLY A 79 -10.21 -14.71 -6.03
CA GLY A 79 -8.81 -15.07 -6.27
C GLY A 79 -7.92 -13.88 -6.56
N THR A 80 -6.65 -14.15 -6.86
CA THR A 80 -5.63 -13.13 -7.13
C THR A 80 -4.92 -13.38 -8.46
N ASP A 81 -4.70 -12.29 -9.20
CA ASP A 81 -3.87 -12.22 -10.39
C ASP A 81 -2.56 -11.48 -10.04
N ALA A 82 -1.43 -12.16 -10.19
CA ALA A 82 -0.10 -11.58 -10.13
C ALA A 82 0.43 -11.37 -11.55
N VAL A 83 0.80 -10.14 -11.89
CA VAL A 83 1.33 -9.78 -13.21
C VAL A 83 2.76 -9.27 -13.05
N VAL A 84 3.68 -9.93 -13.75
CA VAL A 84 5.07 -9.50 -13.90
C VAL A 84 5.24 -8.87 -15.27
N TYR A 85 5.74 -7.64 -15.29
CA TYR A 85 6.11 -6.91 -16.49
C TYR A 85 7.62 -6.88 -16.61
N LEU A 86 8.13 -7.19 -17.79
CA LEU A 86 9.55 -7.14 -18.15
C LEU A 86 9.67 -6.42 -19.48
N LYS A 87 10.85 -5.84 -19.76
CA LYS A 87 11.11 -5.27 -21.08
C LYS A 87 11.33 -6.38 -22.10
N ALA A 88 10.68 -6.25 -23.26
CA ALA A 88 10.81 -7.19 -24.36
C ALA A 88 12.18 -7.05 -25.06
N LEU A 89 12.72 -5.82 -25.07
CA LEU A 89 14.00 -5.49 -25.68
C LEU A 89 15.11 -5.40 -24.62
N SER A 90 16.27 -5.96 -24.93
CA SER A 90 17.45 -5.91 -24.07
C SER A 90 18.04 -4.50 -23.94
N THR A 91 17.88 -3.65 -24.96
CA THR A 91 18.32 -2.25 -24.96
C THR A 91 17.62 -1.42 -23.88
N ASP A 92 16.38 -1.79 -23.57
CA ASP A 92 15.55 -1.06 -22.61
C ASP A 92 15.64 -1.68 -21.20
N SER A 93 16.26 -2.86 -21.10
CA SER A 93 16.50 -3.62 -19.88
C SER A 93 17.71 -3.08 -19.12
N VAL A 94 17.64 -1.82 -18.68
CA VAL A 94 18.72 -1.12 -17.96
C VAL A 94 18.57 -1.29 -16.46
N GLU A 95 19.67 -1.45 -15.74
CA GLU A 95 19.68 -1.58 -14.29
C GLU A 95 19.10 -0.35 -13.57
N ARG A 96 18.21 -0.59 -12.60
CA ARG A 96 17.66 0.43 -11.71
C ARG A 96 18.37 0.40 -10.35
N LEU A 97 19.42 1.22 -10.21
CA LEU A 97 20.23 1.28 -9.00
C LEU A 97 19.81 2.44 -8.07
N PRO A 98 19.80 2.23 -6.73
CA PRO A 98 19.60 3.32 -5.79
C PRO A 98 20.84 4.22 -5.74
N VAL A 99 20.64 5.53 -5.87
CA VAL A 99 21.71 6.53 -5.79
C VAL A 99 21.57 7.33 -4.51
N TYR A 100 22.60 7.30 -3.66
CA TYR A 100 22.64 8.15 -2.47
C TYR A 100 22.89 9.61 -2.86
N ASN A 101 21.94 10.47 -2.55
CA ASN A 101 22.01 11.91 -2.80
C ASN A 101 21.21 12.69 -1.74
N LYS A 102 21.19 14.03 -1.85
CA LYS A 102 20.42 14.90 -0.93
C LYS A 102 18.92 14.55 -0.91
N THR A 103 18.35 14.11 -2.03
CA THR A 103 16.94 13.68 -2.11
C THR A 103 16.71 12.38 -1.33
N ALA A 104 17.58 11.38 -1.51
CA ALA A 104 17.52 10.12 -0.76
C ALA A 104 17.66 10.34 0.76
N LEU A 105 18.52 11.28 1.17
CA LEU A 105 18.68 11.64 2.59
C LEU A 105 17.40 12.23 3.20
N LYS A 106 16.60 12.98 2.43
CA LYS A 106 15.33 13.54 2.91
C LYS A 106 14.35 12.44 3.31
N ASN A 107 14.33 11.30 2.62
CA ASN A 107 13.47 10.16 2.94
C ASN A 107 13.72 9.58 4.35
N TYR A 108 14.91 9.81 4.93
CA TYR A 108 15.26 9.36 6.28
C TYR A 108 15.09 10.44 7.36
N LYS A 109 14.97 11.70 6.95
CA LYS A 109 14.83 12.86 7.85
C LYS A 109 13.38 13.33 8.00
N VAL A 110 12.43 12.61 7.43
CA VAL A 110 11.00 12.99 7.42
C VAL A 110 10.51 13.19 8.85
N SER A 111 10.10 14.44 9.15
CA SER A 111 9.34 14.79 10.34
C SER A 111 7.88 14.39 10.15
N GLN A 112 7.18 14.05 11.23
CA GLN A 112 5.75 13.74 11.15
C GLN A 112 4.97 14.97 10.68
N GLU A 113 4.47 14.93 9.45
CA GLU A 113 3.66 15.99 8.83
C GLU A 113 2.17 15.72 9.07
N ALA A 114 1.34 16.75 8.94
CA ALA A 114 -0.11 16.59 8.96
C ALA A 114 -0.57 15.87 7.69
N ASP A 115 -1.59 15.01 7.80
CA ASP A 115 -2.10 14.28 6.65
C ASP A 115 -2.71 15.23 5.60
N ASP A 116 -2.45 14.94 4.31
CA ASP A 116 -2.94 15.74 3.18
C ASP A 116 -4.46 15.70 3.01
N TRP A 117 -5.14 14.72 3.62
CA TRP A 117 -6.56 14.46 3.44
C TRP A 117 -7.28 14.34 4.78
N CYS A 118 -8.57 14.67 4.78
CA CYS A 118 -9.41 14.55 5.97
C CYS A 118 -9.47 13.09 6.46
N ILE A 119 -9.07 12.87 7.71
CA ILE A 119 -9.27 11.60 8.40
C ILE A 119 -10.59 11.70 9.17
N PRO A 120 -11.58 10.82 8.88
CA PRO A 120 -12.83 10.82 9.63
C PRO A 120 -12.58 10.48 11.11
N SER A 121 -13.43 11.00 12.00
CA SER A 121 -13.36 10.62 13.41
C SER A 121 -13.61 9.13 13.57
N LYS A 122 -12.94 8.50 14.55
CA LYS A 122 -13.18 7.09 14.91
C LYS A 122 -14.62 6.86 15.37
N GLU A 123 -15.24 7.91 15.92
CA GLU A 123 -16.63 7.95 16.37
C GLU A 123 -17.34 9.07 15.57
N PRO A 124 -17.93 8.74 14.40
CA PRO A 124 -18.72 9.70 13.63
C PRO A 124 -19.97 10.09 14.39
N LEU A 125 -20.38 11.35 14.30
CA LEU A 125 -21.62 11.82 14.91
C LEU A 125 -22.81 11.09 14.29
N ASP A 126 -23.62 10.43 15.12
CA ASP A 126 -24.87 9.82 14.67
C ASP A 126 -25.93 10.88 14.37
N LEU A 127 -26.33 10.98 13.11
CA LEU A 127 -27.32 11.94 12.63
C LEU A 127 -28.74 11.35 12.59
N SER A 128 -28.94 10.10 13.02
CA SER A 128 -30.24 9.42 13.00
C SER A 128 -31.34 10.18 13.76
N ASN A 129 -30.99 10.86 14.84
CA ASN A 129 -31.89 11.68 15.68
C ASN A 129 -31.80 13.18 15.38
N PHE A 130 -31.17 13.58 14.28
CA PHE A 130 -30.97 14.99 13.94
C PHE A 130 -32.27 15.63 13.41
N LYS A 131 -33.05 16.25 14.29
CA LYS A 131 -34.21 17.08 13.90
C LYS A 131 -33.71 18.42 13.32
N ARG A 132 -34.07 18.71 12.06
CA ARG A 132 -33.77 19.97 11.34
C ARG A 132 -34.41 21.22 11.95
N ASP A 133 -35.28 21.10 12.95
CA ASP A 133 -36.09 22.22 13.50
C ASP A 133 -35.35 23.20 14.44
N ARG A 134 -34.03 23.33 14.31
CA ARG A 134 -33.24 24.26 15.15
C ARG A 134 -32.34 25.22 14.37
N LEU A 135 -32.74 25.57 13.14
CA LEU A 135 -32.07 26.63 12.35
C LEU A 135 -32.78 27.99 12.37
N VAL A 136 -33.72 28.22 13.29
CA VAL A 136 -34.17 29.57 13.63
C VAL A 136 -33.69 29.90 15.05
N GLY A 137 -32.52 30.53 15.13
CA GLY A 137 -32.18 31.40 16.26
C GLY A 137 -31.49 30.80 17.49
N ARG A 138 -30.48 29.92 17.34
CA ARG A 138 -29.56 29.69 18.48
C ARG A 138 -28.13 29.42 18.02
N TRP A 139 -27.25 30.38 18.29
CA TRP A 139 -25.80 30.15 18.30
C TRP A 139 -25.52 29.00 19.27
N VAL A 140 -25.08 27.85 18.76
CA VAL A 140 -24.57 26.77 19.59
C VAL A 140 -23.21 27.23 20.07
N SER A 141 -23.10 27.57 21.35
CA SER A 141 -21.82 27.81 22.01
C SER A 141 -20.94 26.59 21.83
N LEU A 142 -19.87 26.72 21.04
CA LEU A 142 -18.80 25.74 21.00
C LEU A 142 -18.15 25.70 22.40
N PRO A 143 -17.86 24.51 22.97
CA PRO A 143 -17.11 24.42 24.22
C PRO A 143 -15.72 25.05 24.05
N ALA A 144 -15.28 25.72 25.12
CA ALA A 144 -14.22 26.73 25.15
C ALA A 144 -12.76 26.20 25.00
N ASP A 145 -12.53 25.10 24.28
CA ASP A 145 -11.18 24.52 24.15
C ASP A 145 -10.62 24.49 22.71
N VAL A 146 -11.25 25.20 21.78
CA VAL A 146 -10.68 25.37 20.43
C VAL A 146 -9.82 26.63 20.41
N LYS A 147 -8.52 26.47 20.69
CA LYS A 147 -7.51 27.50 20.40
C LYS A 147 -7.28 27.56 18.89
N TRP A 148 -7.92 28.52 18.22
CA TRP A 148 -7.48 28.97 16.90
C TRP A 148 -6.32 29.95 17.10
N THR A 149 -5.08 29.52 16.84
CA THR A 149 -4.00 30.47 16.57
C THR A 149 -4.28 31.11 15.22
N SER A 150 -4.58 32.40 15.20
CA SER A 150 -4.74 33.19 13.99
C SER A 150 -3.39 33.27 13.25
N MET A 151 -3.30 32.70 12.06
CA MET A 151 -2.34 33.19 11.07
C MET A 151 -2.98 34.40 10.39
N GLY A 152 -2.42 35.57 10.68
CA GLY A 152 -2.80 36.83 10.05
C GLY A 152 -2.53 36.78 8.55
N LEU A 153 -3.48 37.34 7.80
CA LEU A 153 -3.26 37.75 6.42
C LEU A 153 -2.17 38.82 6.37
N ILE A 154 -1.07 38.54 5.66
CA ILE A 154 -0.53 39.36 4.57
C ILE A 154 0.00 38.39 3.50
#